data_AF-A0A380P1C5-F1
#
_entry.id   AF-A0A380P1C5-F1
#
_cell.length_a   1.000
_cell.length_b   1.000
_cell.length_c   1.000
_cell.angle_alpha   90.00
_cell.angle_beta   90.00
_cell.angle_gamma   90.00
#
_symmetry.space_group_name_H-M   'P 1'
#
loop_
_entity.id
_entity.type
_entity.pdbx_description
1 polymer ?
#
loop_
_entity_poly.entity_id
_entity_poly.type
_entity_poly.pdbx_seq_one_letter_code
_entity_poly.pdbx_strand_id
1 'polypeptide(L)'
;MTHRVAHLIEDENVLPWRILAITFTNKAAREMRERIGQLVSQEDAQAVWVSTFHALAVRILRRDIDRLGYKKDFTIIDASAQRSLIKRTLKDLNVDIENMIHDLSFQPFQMPKCNGNAVRLRGTS
;
A
#
# COMPACT_ATOMS: atom_id res chain seq x y z
N MET A 1 17.62 -4.22 11.72
CA MET A 1 17.14 -4.75 10.42
C MET A 1 18.29 -5.10 9.50
N THR A 2 19.22 -4.19 9.24
CA THR A 2 20.39 -4.40 8.35
C THR A 2 21.25 -5.59 8.75
N HIS A 3 21.48 -5.81 10.05
CA HIS A 3 22.18 -6.99 10.56
C HIS A 3 21.53 -8.33 10.19
N ARG A 4 20.19 -8.40 10.10
CA ARG A 4 19.51 -9.63 9.68
C ARG A 4 19.75 -9.93 8.20
N VAL A 5 19.83 -8.88 7.37
CA VAL A 5 20.17 -9.04 5.95
C VAL A 5 21.62 -9.50 5.80
N ALA A 6 22.55 -8.88 6.54
CA ALA A 6 23.96 -9.28 6.55
C ALA A 6 24.13 -10.76 6.98
N HIS A 7 23.52 -11.14 8.09
CA HIS A 7 23.50 -12.53 8.59
C HIS A 7 22.97 -13.54 7.54
N LEU A 8 21.89 -13.18 6.82
CA LEU A 8 21.36 -14.04 5.77
C LEU A 8 22.36 -14.25 4.62
N ILE A 9 23.16 -13.23 4.29
CA ILE A 9 24.14 -13.29 3.20
C ILE A 9 25.38 -14.07 3.63
N GLU A 10 25.96 -13.69 4.77
CA GLU A 10 27.27 -14.19 5.21
C GLU A 10 27.18 -15.56 5.90
N ASP A 11 26.23 -15.74 6.81
CA ASP A 11 26.15 -16.94 7.64
C ASP A 11 25.26 -18.01 6.99
N GLU A 12 24.13 -17.60 6.42
CA GLU A 12 23.14 -18.51 5.81
C GLU A 12 23.34 -18.71 4.29
N ASN A 13 24.36 -18.06 3.68
CA ASN A 13 24.67 -18.13 2.25
C ASN A 13 23.47 -17.86 1.31
N VAL A 14 22.54 -17.00 1.74
CA VAL A 14 21.41 -16.57 0.91
C VAL A 14 21.89 -15.58 -0.13
N LEU A 15 21.65 -15.91 -1.40
CA LEU A 15 21.99 -15.03 -2.52
C LEU A 15 21.29 -13.67 -2.37
N PRO A 16 22.01 -12.52 -2.43
CA PRO A 16 21.46 -11.21 -2.13
C PRO A 16 20.21 -10.83 -2.94
N TRP A 17 20.15 -11.21 -4.22
CA TRP A 17 19.00 -10.96 -5.10
C TRP A 17 17.74 -11.75 -4.77
N ARG A 18 17.82 -12.71 -3.82
CA ARG A 18 16.66 -13.41 -3.25
C ARG A 18 16.10 -12.70 -2.01
N ILE A 19 16.75 -11.64 -1.52
CA ILE A 19 16.33 -10.89 -0.34
C ILE A 19 15.56 -9.64 -0.79
N LEU A 20 14.32 -9.50 -0.30
CA LEU A 20 13.48 -8.33 -0.49
C LEU A 20 13.30 -7.60 0.85
N ALA A 21 13.71 -6.34 0.91
CA ALA A 21 13.49 -5.45 2.04
C ALA A 21 12.57 -4.29 1.62
N ILE A 22 11.45 -4.13 2.32
CA ILE A 22 10.43 -3.11 2.01
C ILE A 22 10.48 -1.99 3.05
N THR A 23 10.44 -0.74 2.59
CA THR A 23 10.40 0.46 3.43
C THR A 23 9.24 1.40 3.05
N PHE A 24 8.94 2.36 3.93
CA PHE A 24 7.86 3.32 3.69
C PHE A 24 8.29 4.52 2.84
N THR A 25 9.58 4.87 2.82
CA THR A 25 10.08 6.05 2.11
C THR A 25 11.32 5.71 1.28
N ASN A 26 11.52 6.46 0.20
CA ASN A 26 12.71 6.32 -0.64
C ASN A 26 13.99 6.61 0.15
N LYS A 27 13.93 7.58 1.08
CA LYS A 27 15.05 7.89 1.97
C LYS A 27 15.42 6.70 2.84
N ALA A 28 14.43 6.05 3.48
CA ALA A 28 14.67 4.86 4.30
C ALA A 28 15.21 3.69 3.46
N ALA A 29 14.72 3.50 2.22
CA ALA A 29 15.27 2.50 1.31
C ALA A 29 16.76 2.75 1.01
N ARG A 30 17.13 4.00 0.74
CA ARG A 30 18.52 4.39 0.46
C ARG A 30 19.41 4.19 1.68
N GLU A 31 19.02 4.72 2.83
CA GLU A 31 19.76 4.57 4.09
C GLU A 31 19.92 3.09 4.49
N MET A 32 18.90 2.27 4.27
CA MET A 32 18.98 0.82 4.53
C MET A 32 20.01 0.15 3.62
N ARG A 33 20.04 0.48 2.32
CA ARG A 33 21.02 -0.07 1.38
C ARG A 33 22.45 0.34 1.75
N GLU A 34 22.66 1.61 2.06
CA GLU A 34 23.96 2.12 2.54
C GLU A 34 24.44 1.36 3.77
N ARG A 35 23.57 1.16 4.77
CA ARG A 35 23.89 0.41 5.97
C ARG A 35 24.15 -1.08 5.73
N ILE A 36 23.50 -1.70 4.75
CA ILE A 36 23.82 -3.08 4.36
C ILE A 36 25.23 -3.13 3.76
N GLY A 37 25.58 -2.20 2.88
CA GLY A 37 26.91 -2.13 2.27
C GLY A 37 28.05 -1.86 3.25
N GLN A 38 27.75 -1.30 4.42
CA GLN A 38 28.71 -1.16 5.52
C GLN A 38 28.95 -2.46 6.31
N LEU A 39 28.03 -3.41 6.23
CA LEU A 39 28.09 -4.67 6.97
C LEU A 39 28.61 -5.83 6.11
N VAL A 40 28.35 -5.81 4.80
CA VAL A 40 28.79 -6.83 3.83
C VAL A 40 29.64 -6.15 2.73
N SER A 41 29.54 -6.58 1.47
CA SER A 41 30.09 -5.85 0.34
C SER A 41 29.11 -4.85 -0.27
N GLN A 42 29.63 -3.78 -0.88
CA GLN A 42 28.79 -2.83 -1.64
C GLN A 42 28.10 -3.49 -2.83
N GLU A 43 28.73 -4.51 -3.43
CA GLU A 43 28.15 -5.30 -4.53
C GLU A 43 26.91 -6.08 -4.06
N ASP A 44 27.02 -6.79 -2.94
CA ASP A 44 25.90 -7.53 -2.35
C ASP A 44 24.76 -6.61 -1.95
N ALA A 45 25.08 -5.46 -1.36
CA ALA A 45 24.08 -4.45 -0.99
C ALA A 45 23.29 -3.92 -2.19
N GLN A 46 23.93 -3.77 -3.35
CA GLN A 46 23.24 -3.38 -4.59
C GLN A 46 22.37 -4.50 -5.16
N ALA A 47 22.80 -5.76 -4.98
CA ALA A 47 22.03 -6.93 -5.42
C ALA A 47 20.79 -7.19 -4.55
N VAL A 48 20.77 -6.78 -3.27
CA VAL A 48 19.56 -6.84 -2.42
C VAL A 48 18.45 -5.93 -2.97
N TRP A 49 17.24 -6.48 -3.07
CA TRP A 49 16.06 -5.71 -3.47
C TRP A 49 15.54 -4.88 -2.29
N VAL A 50 16.06 -3.66 -2.14
CA VAL A 50 15.49 -2.67 -1.23
C VAL A 50 14.57 -1.74 -2.00
N SER A 51 13.28 -1.71 -1.63
CA SER A 51 12.23 -0.97 -2.34
C SER A 51 11.19 -0.38 -1.39
N THR A 52 10.37 0.55 -1.88
CA THR A 52 9.14 0.93 -1.17
C THR A 52 7.96 0.08 -1.63
N PHE A 53 6.86 0.08 -0.87
CA PHE A 53 5.63 -0.59 -1.29
C PHE A 53 5.17 -0.17 -2.69
N HIS A 54 5.20 1.13 -2.98
CA HIS A 54 4.79 1.67 -4.28
C HIS A 54 5.71 1.20 -5.41
N ALA A 55 7.04 1.28 -5.23
CA ALA A 55 7.98 0.85 -6.25
C ALA A 55 7.90 -0.66 -6.52
N LEU A 56 7.70 -1.47 -5.48
CA LEU A 56 7.48 -2.90 -5.62
C LEU A 56 6.18 -3.21 -6.37
N ALA A 57 5.06 -2.58 -5.99
CA ALA A 57 3.77 -2.78 -6.64
C ALA A 57 3.83 -2.42 -8.13
N VAL A 58 4.43 -1.27 -8.46
CA VAL A 58 4.64 -0.86 -9.85
C VAL A 58 5.50 -1.87 -10.60
N ARG A 59 6.59 -2.38 -10.02
CA ARG A 59 7.45 -3.39 -10.66
C ARG A 59 6.68 -4.68 -10.97
N ILE A 60 5.85 -5.15 -10.05
CA ILE A 60 4.99 -6.34 -10.25
C ILE A 60 3.98 -6.08 -11.37
N LEU A 61 3.27 -4.95 -11.33
CA LEU A 61 2.29 -4.60 -12.35
C LEU A 61 2.94 -4.44 -13.73
N ARG A 62 4.08 -3.74 -13.84
CA ARG A 62 4.78 -3.60 -15.13
C ARG A 62 5.18 -4.96 -15.73
N ARG A 63 5.38 -5.98 -14.90
CA ARG A 63 5.72 -7.33 -15.37
C ARG A 63 4.52 -8.10 -15.87
N ASP A 64 3.43 -8.13 -15.08
CA ASP A 64 2.37 -9.14 -15.20
C ASP A 64 0.94 -8.57 -15.33
N ILE A 65 0.76 -7.25 -15.46
CA ILE A 65 -0.59 -6.62 -15.53
C ILE A 65 -1.37 -6.98 -16.80
N ASP A 66 -0.70 -7.46 -17.85
CA ASP A 66 -1.32 -7.98 -19.07
C ASP A 66 -2.27 -9.15 -18.77
N ARG A 67 -2.00 -9.92 -17.72
CA ARG A 67 -2.88 -11.01 -17.25
C ARG A 67 -4.24 -10.53 -16.75
N LEU A 68 -4.36 -9.24 -16.42
CA LEU A 68 -5.60 -8.60 -15.98
C LEU A 68 -6.30 -7.85 -17.12
N GLY A 69 -5.78 -7.94 -18.36
CA GLY A 69 -6.32 -7.22 -19.51
C GLY A 69 -5.92 -5.73 -19.59
N TYR A 70 -4.99 -5.28 -18.74
CA TYR A 70 -4.46 -3.92 -18.82
C TYR A 70 -3.13 -3.88 -19.56
N LYS A 71 -2.82 -2.73 -20.15
CA LYS A 71 -1.54 -2.52 -20.80
C LYS A 71 -0.43 -2.24 -19.78
N LYS A 72 0.78 -2.71 -20.10
CA LYS A 72 1.99 -2.51 -19.28
C LYS A 72 2.47 -1.07 -19.22
N ASP A 73 1.98 -0.17 -20.07
CA ASP A 73 2.35 1.25 -20.19
C ASP A 73 1.42 2.20 -19.40
N PHE A 74 0.67 1.69 -18.41
CA PHE A 74 -0.19 2.50 -17.54
C PHE A 74 0.52 3.71 -16.90
N THR A 75 -0.23 4.79 -16.67
CA THR A 75 0.27 6.01 -16.02
C THR A 75 -0.02 5.98 -14.53
N ILE A 76 0.97 6.33 -13.70
CA ILE A 76 0.75 6.55 -12.27
C ILE A 76 0.20 7.97 -12.10
N ILE A 77 -1.01 8.08 -11.59
CA ILE A 77 -1.68 9.36 -11.38
C ILE A 77 -1.20 9.95 -10.04
N ASP A 78 -0.72 11.20 -10.07
CA ASP A 78 -0.38 11.93 -8.85
C ASP A 78 -1.63 12.54 -8.17
N ALA A 79 -1.45 13.04 -6.95
CA ALA A 79 -2.56 13.62 -6.19
C ALA A 79 -3.23 14.82 -6.89
N SER A 80 -2.50 15.57 -7.71
CA SER A 80 -3.05 16.72 -8.46
C SER A 80 -3.94 16.26 -9.60
N ALA A 81 -3.43 15.34 -10.42
CA ALA A 81 -4.16 14.73 -11.51
C ALA A 81 -5.39 13.97 -10.99
N GLN A 82 -5.30 13.30 -9.83
CA GLN A 82 -6.44 12.66 -9.18
C GLN A 82 -7.54 13.68 -8.82
N ARG A 83 -7.19 14.83 -8.24
CA ARG A 83 -8.16 15.89 -7.93
C ARG A 83 -8.81 16.45 -9.19
N SER A 84 -8.02 16.68 -10.24
CA SER A 84 -8.54 17.15 -11.53
C SER A 84 -9.49 16.14 -12.15
N LEU A 85 -9.19 14.85 -12.06
CA LEU A 85 -10.05 13.78 -12.57
C LEU A 85 -11.38 13.77 -11.82
N ILE A 86 -11.36 13.79 -10.48
CA ILE A 86 -12.57 13.82 -9.66
C ILE A 86 -13.44 15.03 -10.01
N LYS A 87 -12.86 16.23 -10.12
CA LYS A 87 -13.61 17.44 -10.48
C LYS A 87 -14.28 17.33 -11.86
N ARG A 88 -13.59 16.73 -12.84
CA ARG A 88 -14.15 16.49 -14.17
C ARG A 88 -15.33 15.51 -14.09
N THR A 89 -15.14 14.38 -13.42
CA THR A 89 -16.21 13.37 -13.25
C THR A 89 -17.44 13.95 -12.55
N LEU A 90 -17.26 14.75 -11.49
CA LEU A 90 -18.39 15.39 -10.79
C LEU A 90 -19.15 16.36 -11.69
N LYS A 91 -18.44 17.14 -12.51
CA LYS A 91 -19.04 18.04 -13.50
C LYS A 91 -19.80 17.25 -14.57
N ASP A 92 -19.24 16.17 -15.07
CA ASP A 92 -19.87 15.32 -16.09
C ASP A 92 -21.13 14.63 -15.57
N LEU A 93 -21.18 14.31 -14.28
CA LEU A 93 -22.34 13.76 -13.59
C LEU A 93 -23.35 14.84 -13.13
N ASN A 94 -23.11 16.11 -13.46
CA ASN A 94 -23.94 17.25 -13.08
C ASN A 94 -24.18 17.36 -11.56
N VAL A 95 -23.21 16.88 -10.76
CA VAL A 95 -23.22 16.96 -9.30
C VAL A 95 -22.62 18.31 -8.90
N ASP A 96 -23.46 19.16 -8.32
CA ASP A 96 -23.04 20.45 -7.81
C ASP A 96 -22.31 20.26 -6.46
N ILE A 97 -21.03 20.60 -6.42
CA ILE A 97 -20.17 20.44 -5.24
C ILE A 97 -20.68 21.33 -4.10
N GLU A 98 -21.33 22.44 -4.42
CA GLU A 98 -21.89 23.38 -3.45
C GLU A 98 -23.07 22.75 -2.67
N ASN A 99 -23.88 21.93 -3.34
CA ASN A 99 -24.99 21.20 -2.73
C ASN A 99 -24.52 20.02 -1.87
N MET A 100 -23.36 19.44 -2.16
CA MET A 100 -22.83 18.29 -1.42
C MET A 100 -22.30 18.66 -0.02
N ILE A 101 -21.83 19.90 0.17
CA ILE A 101 -21.39 20.42 1.48
C ILE A 101 -22.60 20.71 2.38
N HIS A 102 -23.73 21.13 1.79
CA HIS A 102 -24.98 21.35 2.52
C HIS A 102 -25.65 20.05 3.00
N ASP A 103 -25.46 18.94 2.30
CA ASP A 103 -26.06 17.64 2.65
C ASP A 103 -25.26 16.85 3.71
N LEU A 104 -24.01 17.27 3.97
CA LEU A 104 -23.12 16.66 4.98
C LEU A 104 -23.22 17.31 6.37
N SER A 105 -24.03 18.37 6.53
CA SER A 105 -24.39 18.87 7.86
C SER A 105 -25.53 18.02 8.45
N PHE A 106 -25.16 17.00 9.23
CA PHE A 106 -25.97 16.39 10.28
C PHE A 106 -27.26 15.64 9.87
N GLN A 107 -27.08 14.36 9.53
CA GLN A 107 -27.86 13.31 10.20
C GLN A 107 -26.85 12.31 10.76
N PRO A 108 -26.65 12.23 12.10
CA PRO A 108 -25.83 11.15 12.65
C PRO A 108 -26.45 9.82 12.21
N PHE A 109 -25.63 8.93 11.63
CA PHE A 109 -26.03 7.58 11.25
C PHE A 109 -26.61 6.87 12.48
N GLN A 110 -27.93 6.86 12.58
CA GLN A 110 -28.65 6.27 13.69
C GLN A 110 -28.68 4.76 13.42
N MET A 111 -27.80 4.01 14.10
CA MET A 111 -27.86 2.55 14.05
C MET A 111 -29.27 2.11 14.46
N PRO A 112 -29.92 1.20 13.70
CA PRO A 112 -31.19 0.64 14.11
C PRO A 112 -30.99 -0.07 15.45
N LYS A 113 -31.79 0.31 16.46
CA LYS A 113 -31.79 -0.39 17.75
C LYS A 113 -32.19 -1.84 17.48
N CYS A 114 -31.27 -2.77 17.63
CA CYS A 114 -31.60 -4.18 17.71
C CYS A 114 -32.53 -4.38 18.91
N ASN A 115 -33.81 -4.67 18.66
CA ASN A 115 -34.75 -5.10 19.69
C ASN A 115 -34.26 -6.44 20.24
N GLY A 116 -33.51 -6.39 21.33
CA GLY A 116 -33.11 -7.55 22.10
C GLY A 116 -34.31 -8.19 22.78
N ASN A 117 -35.05 -9.04 22.06
CA ASN A 117 -35.83 -10.09 22.68
C ASN A 117 -34.83 -11.12 23.22
N ALA A 118 -34.43 -10.93 24.48
CA ALA A 118 -33.66 -11.92 25.23
C ALA A 118 -34.45 -13.23 25.28
N VAL A 119 -33.97 -14.23 24.55
CA VAL A 119 -34.45 -15.61 24.65
C VAL A 119 -34.09 -16.13 26.05
N ARG A 120 -35.09 -16.16 26.93
CA ARG A 120 -35.00 -16.75 28.26
C ARG A 120 -34.96 -18.28 28.13
N LEU A 121 -33.77 -18.86 28.11
CA LEU A 121 -33.61 -20.31 28.20
C LEU A 121 -33.99 -20.75 29.63
N ARG A 122 -35.05 -21.56 29.72
CA ARG A 122 -35.45 -22.26 30.94
C ARG A 122 -34.40 -23.33 31.23
N GLY A 123 -33.69 -23.20 32.34
CA GLY A 123 -32.96 -24.30 32.96
C GLY A 123 -33.88 -25.00 33.94
N THR A 124 -34.30 -26.21 33.59
CA THR A 124 -34.94 -27.19 34.47
C THR A 124 -33.87 -28.02 35.16
N SER A 125 -33.82 -27.96 36.50
CA SER A 125 -33.72 -29.07 37.48
C SER A 125 -33.23 -28.52 38.80
#